data_AF-A0A4U0Z8Y8-F1
#
_entry.id   AF-A0A4U0Z8Y8-F1
#
_cell.length_a   1.000
_cell.length_b   1.000
_cell.length_c   1.000
_cell.angle_alpha   90.00
_cell.angle_beta   90.00
_cell.angle_gamma   90.00
#
_symmetry.space_group_name_H-M   'P 1'
#
loop_
_entity.id
_entity.type
_entity.pdbx_description
1 polymer ?
#
loop_
_entity_poly.entity_id
_entity_poly.type
_entity_poly.pdbx_seq_one_letter_code
_entity_poly.pdbx_strand_id
1 'polypeptide(L)'
;MRKVNLFPLKHSYKFTRYLVLVAMCIVMWGCAKDSPRVIQWNNAYDIERELHLLGQQEDPREIYRRLQSMKQQASLQLSQLRQTGRHDPLFIEWLESLRISLSLAPLYGNSIETCNVWQSAMEEAWGVKITNFNERAKLVWRVMVATCNARVRSL
;
A
#
# COMPACT_ATOMS: atom_id res chain seq x y z
N MET A 1 -7.93 36.65 62.00
CA MET A 1 -6.80 37.20 61.23
C MET A 1 -5.52 36.46 61.59
N ARG A 2 -4.90 35.75 60.63
CA ARG A 2 -3.50 35.29 60.68
C ARG A 2 -2.99 35.18 59.24
N LYS A 3 -2.01 36.02 58.88
CA LYS A 3 -1.20 35.90 57.67
C LYS A 3 -0.06 34.92 57.96
N VAL A 4 0.17 33.92 57.10
CA VAL A 4 1.50 33.31 56.96
C VAL A 4 1.77 32.96 55.49
N ASN A 5 2.45 33.91 54.85
CA ASN A 5 3.43 33.86 53.76
C ASN A 5 3.64 32.53 53.01
N LEU A 6 3.29 32.56 51.72
CA LEU A 6 3.89 31.73 50.67
C LEU A 6 5.36 32.16 50.45
N PHE A 7 6.29 31.21 50.51
CA PHE A 7 7.70 31.33 50.13
C PHE A 7 8.06 30.16 49.18
N PRO A 8 9.10 30.30 48.33
CA PRO A 8 8.92 30.73 46.95
C PRO A 8 9.10 29.59 45.95
N LEU A 9 8.32 29.65 44.87
CA LEU A 9 8.32 28.76 43.72
C LEU A 9 9.55 29.00 42.81
N LYS A 10 10.79 28.77 43.30
CA LYS A 10 12.04 28.99 42.53
C LYS A 10 12.60 27.76 41.82
N HIS A 11 11.82 26.68 41.68
CA HIS A 11 12.23 25.47 40.93
C HIS A 11 11.31 25.06 39.78
N SER A 12 10.35 25.91 39.40
CA SER A 12 9.37 25.55 38.36
C SER A 12 9.89 25.69 36.92
N TYR A 13 10.79 26.64 36.64
CA TYR A 13 11.12 26.97 35.24
C TYR A 13 12.11 26.02 34.55
N LYS A 14 13.07 25.45 35.29
CA LYS A 14 14.05 24.50 34.72
C LYS A 14 13.45 23.12 34.44
N PHE A 15 12.57 22.66 35.33
CA PHE A 15 11.89 21.37 35.19
C PHE A 15 10.92 21.36 34.01
N THR A 16 10.20 22.47 33.82
CA THR A 16 9.27 22.65 32.68
C THR A 16 10.01 22.65 31.33
N ARG A 17 11.18 23.29 31.23
CA ARG A 17 11.98 23.26 29.99
C ARG A 17 12.48 21.85 29.64
N TYR A 18 12.87 21.06 30.63
CA TYR A 18 13.36 19.71 30.41
C TYR A 18 12.24 18.76 29.95
N LEU A 19 11.05 18.88 30.55
CA LEU A 19 9.86 18.13 30.13
C LEU A 19 9.42 18.49 28.70
N VAL A 20 9.50 19.76 28.30
CA VAL A 20 9.19 20.19 26.92
C VAL A 20 10.21 19.65 25.92
N LEU A 21 11.50 19.61 26.28
CA LEU A 21 12.55 19.02 25.44
C LEU A 21 12.37 17.51 25.27
N VAL A 22 12.06 16.79 26.35
CA VAL A 22 11.79 15.34 26.29
C VAL A 22 10.51 15.05 25.50
N ALA A 23 9.46 15.85 25.66
CA ALA A 23 8.26 15.75 24.85
C ALA A 23 8.57 15.95 23.35
N MET A 24 9.34 16.98 22.98
CA MET A 24 9.77 17.21 21.58
C MET A 24 10.57 16.05 21.00
N CYS A 25 11.46 15.42 21.77
CA CYS A 25 12.20 14.24 21.33
C CYS A 25 11.30 13.01 21.11
N ILE A 26 10.24 12.85 21.92
CA ILE A 26 9.28 11.75 21.75
C ILE A 26 8.38 11.98 20.53
N VAL A 27 8.04 13.23 20.18
CA VAL A 27 7.29 13.52 18.94
C VAL A 27 8.11 13.25 17.68
N MET A 28 9.43 13.43 17.72
CA MET A 28 10.32 13.13 16.59
C MET A 28 10.61 11.63 16.41
N TRP A 29 10.45 10.83 17.48
CA TRP A 29 10.63 9.36 17.42
C TRP A 29 9.33 8.59 17.13
N GLY A 30 8.18 9.26 17.21
CA GLY A 30 6.88 8.68 16.90
C GLY A 30 6.62 8.62 15.38
N CYS A 31 6.88 7.45 14.79
CA CYS A 31 6.43 7.06 13.45
C CYS A 31 7.07 7.79 12.27
N ALA A 32 8.36 7.54 12.04
CA ALA A 32 8.82 7.32 10.66
C ALA A 32 8.28 5.95 10.18
N LYS A 33 6.94 5.82 10.07
CA LYS A 33 6.38 4.86 9.12
C LYS A 33 6.74 5.47 7.78
N ASP A 34 7.64 4.83 7.04
CA ASP A 34 7.94 5.20 5.67
C ASP A 34 6.63 5.60 4.98
N SER A 35 6.54 6.87 4.62
CA SER A 35 5.41 7.33 3.83
C SER A 35 5.30 6.40 2.63
N PRO A 36 4.11 5.86 2.31
CA PRO A 36 3.97 4.93 1.22
C PRO A 36 4.61 5.58 0.00
N ARG A 37 5.70 4.97 -0.52
CA ARG A 37 6.38 5.48 -1.70
C ARG A 37 5.32 5.55 -2.79
N VAL A 38 4.88 6.76 -3.14
CA VAL A 38 3.97 6.97 -4.26
C VAL A 38 4.84 6.82 -5.50
N ILE A 39 4.86 5.60 -6.06
CA ILE A 39 5.68 5.29 -7.23
C ILE A 39 4.95 5.86 -8.43
N GLN A 40 5.26 7.08 -8.86
CA GLN A 40 4.58 7.65 -10.02
C GLN A 40 4.96 6.89 -11.30
N TRP A 41 4.02 6.11 -11.85
CA TRP A 41 4.19 5.45 -13.15
C TRP A 41 4.00 6.45 -14.27
N ASN A 42 4.93 6.47 -15.21
CA ASN A 42 4.91 7.34 -16.39
C ASN A 42 4.55 6.56 -17.66
N ASN A 43 4.74 5.24 -17.65
CA ASN A 43 4.44 4.36 -18.78
C ASN A 43 4.16 2.91 -18.32
N ALA A 44 3.80 2.06 -19.28
CA ALA A 44 3.53 0.64 -19.06
C ALA A 44 4.70 -0.15 -18.44
N TYR A 45 5.94 0.16 -18.83
CA TYR A 45 7.12 -0.54 -18.34
C TYR A 45 7.36 -0.31 -16.85
N ASP A 46 6.97 0.86 -16.32
CA ASP A 46 7.04 1.13 -14.88
C ASP A 46 6.12 0.18 -14.11
N ILE A 47 4.91 -0.09 -14.63
CA ILE A 47 3.95 -1.03 -14.04
C ILE A 47 4.48 -2.46 -14.13
N GLU A 48 4.94 -2.87 -15.31
CA GLU A 48 5.51 -4.21 -15.54
C GLU A 48 6.69 -4.49 -14.61
N ARG A 49 7.58 -3.50 -14.47
CA ARG A 49 8.74 -3.57 -13.57
C ARG A 49 8.32 -3.70 -12.12
N GLU A 50 7.37 -2.89 -11.65
CA GLU A 50 6.87 -3.00 -10.27
C GLU A 50 6.25 -4.37 -10.00
N LEU A 51 5.41 -4.88 -10.92
CA LEU A 51 4.84 -6.23 -10.79
C LEU A 51 5.93 -7.31 -10.80
N HIS A 52 6.95 -7.16 -11.63
CA HIS A 52 8.08 -8.09 -11.67
C HIS A 52 8.86 -8.10 -10.35
N LEU A 53 9.22 -6.92 -9.83
CA LEU A 53 9.92 -6.78 -8.54
C LEU A 53 9.05 -7.31 -7.40
N LEU A 54 7.75 -7.06 -7.45
CA LEU A 54 6.81 -7.54 -6.44
C LEU A 54 6.67 -9.05 -6.45
N GLY A 55 6.74 -9.69 -7.63
CA GLY A 55 6.77 -11.14 -7.76
C GLY A 55 8.03 -11.80 -7.21
N GLN A 56 9.12 -11.04 -7.00
CA GLN A 56 10.35 -11.52 -6.37
C GLN A 56 10.37 -11.31 -4.85
N GLN A 57 9.39 -10.59 -4.30
CA GLN A 57 9.33 -10.35 -2.87
C GLN A 57 8.97 -11.64 -2.12
N GLU A 58 9.67 -11.91 -1.02
CA GLU A 58 9.47 -13.13 -0.23
C GLU A 58 8.41 -12.97 0.85
N ASP A 59 8.26 -11.76 1.42
CA ASP A 59 7.28 -11.49 2.47
C ASP A 59 5.87 -11.30 1.86
N PRO A 60 4.93 -12.23 2.08
CA PRO A 60 3.57 -12.11 1.56
C PRO A 60 2.81 -10.90 2.10
N ARG A 61 3.13 -10.42 3.31
CA ARG A 61 2.47 -9.24 3.89
C ARG A 61 2.93 -7.96 3.20
N GLU A 62 4.20 -7.89 2.83
CA GLU A 62 4.72 -6.77 2.05
C GLU A 62 4.14 -6.78 0.62
N ILE A 63 4.01 -7.96 0.00
CA ILE A 63 3.32 -8.08 -1.28
C ILE A 63 1.88 -7.57 -1.17
N TYR A 64 1.14 -8.04 -0.17
CA TYR A 64 -0.25 -7.67 0.06
C TYR A 64 -0.43 -6.16 0.25
N ARG A 65 0.41 -5.52 1.09
CA ARG A 65 0.37 -4.06 1.29
C ARG A 65 0.66 -3.30 0.00
N ARG A 66 1.67 -3.72 -0.77
CA ARG A 66 1.98 -3.08 -2.05
C ARG A 66 0.85 -3.25 -3.06
N LEU A 67 0.19 -4.40 -3.14
CA LEU A 67 -0.99 -4.59 -3.99
C LEU A 67 -2.14 -3.65 -3.60
N GLN A 68 -2.35 -3.40 -2.30
CA GLN A 68 -3.32 -2.40 -1.82
C GLN A 68 -2.96 -0.99 -2.33
N SER A 69 -1.69 -0.58 -2.19
CA SER A 69 -1.22 0.71 -2.69
C SER A 69 -1.34 0.82 -4.20
N MET A 70 -0.98 -0.23 -4.94
CA MET A 70 -1.10 -0.27 -6.41
C MET A 70 -2.55 -0.13 -6.88
N LYS A 71 -3.52 -0.74 -6.17
CA LYS A 71 -4.96 -0.59 -6.47
C LYS A 71 -5.41 0.87 -6.39
N GLN A 72 -5.02 1.54 -5.29
CA GLN A 72 -5.36 2.94 -5.06
C GLN A 72 -4.70 3.83 -6.11
N GLN A 73 -3.42 3.61 -6.37
CA GLN A 73 -2.64 4.39 -7.32
C GLN A 73 -3.15 4.24 -8.76
N ALA A 74 -3.43 3.03 -9.23
CA ALA A 74 -3.97 2.79 -10.57
C ALA A 74 -5.30 3.52 -10.77
N SER A 75 -6.17 3.53 -9.75
CA SER A 75 -7.45 4.23 -9.79
C SER A 75 -7.28 5.75 -9.84
N LEU A 76 -6.34 6.30 -9.07
CA LEU A 76 -6.03 7.74 -9.08
C LEU A 76 -5.45 8.18 -10.42
N GLN A 77 -4.46 7.45 -10.95
CA GLN A 77 -3.84 7.79 -12.22
C GLN A 77 -4.84 7.67 -13.38
N LEU A 78 -5.67 6.63 -13.45
CA LEU A 78 -6.74 6.55 -14.46
C LEU A 78 -7.70 7.73 -14.40
N SER A 79 -8.06 8.20 -13.20
CA SER A 79 -8.91 9.37 -13.03
C SER A 79 -8.24 10.65 -13.56
N GLN A 80 -6.95 10.83 -13.29
CA GLN A 80 -6.17 11.97 -13.77
C GLN A 80 -6.03 11.95 -15.30
N LEU A 81 -5.69 10.79 -15.87
CA LEU A 81 -5.51 10.64 -17.32
C LEU A 81 -6.79 10.95 -18.11
N ARG A 82 -7.98 10.69 -17.54
CA ARG A 82 -9.26 11.10 -18.16
C ARG A 82 -9.42 12.62 -18.29
N GLN A 83 -8.72 13.40 -17.46
CA GLN A 83 -8.80 14.86 -17.44
C GLN A 83 -7.73 15.51 -18.31
N THR A 84 -6.57 14.87 -18.51
CA THR A 84 -5.37 15.49 -19.09
C THR A 84 -5.14 15.21 -20.59
N GLY A 85 -6.01 14.46 -21.27
CA GLY A 85 -6.00 14.34 -22.73
C GLY A 85 -5.19 13.16 -23.27
N ARG A 86 -4.32 13.38 -24.27
CA ARG A 86 -3.71 12.30 -25.06
C ARG A 86 -2.61 11.58 -24.26
N HIS A 87 -2.81 10.28 -24.04
CA HIS A 87 -1.89 9.41 -23.32
C HIS A 87 -1.54 8.18 -24.15
N ASP A 88 -0.46 7.50 -23.76
CA ASP A 88 -0.06 6.23 -24.36
C ASP A 88 -1.17 5.17 -24.16
N PRO A 89 -1.76 4.62 -25.24
CA PRO A 89 -2.79 3.58 -25.13
C PRO A 89 -2.32 2.36 -24.35
N LEU A 90 -1.05 1.97 -24.51
CA LEU A 90 -0.50 0.81 -23.80
C LEU A 90 -0.46 1.04 -22.29
N PHE A 91 -0.13 2.26 -21.87
CA PHE A 91 -0.14 2.64 -20.46
C PHE A 91 -1.56 2.62 -19.86
N ILE A 92 -2.55 3.14 -20.59
CA ILE A 92 -3.96 3.06 -20.17
C ILE A 92 -4.40 1.61 -20.04
N GLU A 93 -4.13 0.76 -21.03
CA GLU A 93 -4.49 -0.66 -21.00
C GLU A 93 -3.88 -1.39 -19.79
N TRP A 94 -2.64 -1.08 -19.43
CA TRP A 94 -2.00 -1.65 -18.25
C TRP A 94 -2.64 -1.19 -16.95
N LEU A 95 -2.95 0.10 -16.82
CA LEU A 95 -3.64 0.64 -15.64
C LEU A 95 -5.04 0.04 -15.48
N GLU A 96 -5.79 -0.12 -16.59
CA GLU A 96 -7.10 -0.76 -16.58
C GLU A 96 -7.00 -2.24 -16.21
N SER A 97 -6.05 -2.97 -16.81
CA SER A 97 -5.78 -4.38 -16.49
C SER A 97 -5.46 -4.58 -15.00
N LEU A 98 -4.64 -3.70 -14.43
CA LEU A 98 -4.27 -3.72 -13.02
C LEU A 98 -5.47 -3.39 -12.13
N ARG A 99 -6.25 -2.36 -12.48
CA ARG A 99 -7.47 -1.98 -11.75
C ARG A 99 -8.49 -3.11 -11.75
N ILE A 100 -8.75 -3.73 -12.91
CA ILE A 100 -9.68 -4.85 -13.05
C ILE A 100 -9.23 -5.98 -12.14
N SER A 101 -7.98 -6.43 -12.27
CA SER A 101 -7.42 -7.51 -11.46
C SER A 101 -7.56 -7.25 -9.96
N LEU A 102 -7.34 -6.01 -9.51
CA LEU A 102 -7.38 -5.65 -8.09
C LEU A 102 -8.77 -5.25 -7.59
N SER A 103 -9.78 -5.13 -8.46
CA SER A 103 -11.11 -4.62 -8.09
C SER A 103 -11.80 -5.53 -7.07
N LEU A 104 -11.82 -6.83 -7.35
CA LEU A 104 -12.44 -7.88 -6.51
C LEU A 104 -11.43 -8.64 -5.65
N ALA A 105 -10.14 -8.36 -5.79
CA ALA A 105 -9.11 -8.96 -4.96
C ALA A 105 -9.40 -8.74 -3.47
N PRO A 106 -9.23 -9.76 -2.60
CA PRO A 106 -9.56 -9.70 -1.18
C PRO A 106 -8.52 -8.89 -0.38
N LEU A 107 -8.47 -7.59 -0.66
CA LEU A 107 -7.49 -6.61 -0.20
C LEU A 107 -8.01 -5.73 0.96
N TYR A 108 -8.83 -6.28 1.87
CA TYR A 108 -9.58 -5.52 2.89
C TYR A 108 -9.22 -5.84 4.35
N GLY A 109 -8.14 -6.58 4.63
CA GLY A 109 -7.79 -6.97 6.00
C GLY A 109 -6.31 -7.19 6.24
N ASN A 110 -5.98 -7.67 7.45
CA ASN A 110 -4.59 -8.05 7.82
C ASN A 110 -4.28 -9.53 7.49
N SER A 111 -5.30 -10.29 7.09
CA SER A 111 -5.20 -11.69 6.71
C SER A 111 -5.19 -11.83 5.19
N ILE A 112 -4.25 -12.61 4.70
CA ILE A 112 -4.17 -12.98 3.29
C ILE A 112 -5.13 -14.14 3.06
N GLU A 113 -6.05 -14.01 2.11
CA GLU A 113 -7.00 -15.09 1.77
C GLU A 113 -6.34 -16.27 1.06
N THR A 114 -7.06 -17.39 0.94
CA THR A 114 -6.54 -18.60 0.27
C THR A 114 -6.45 -18.39 -1.24
N CYS A 115 -5.59 -19.18 -1.92
CA CYS A 115 -5.45 -19.06 -3.38
C CYS A 115 -6.75 -19.29 -4.15
N ASN A 116 -7.67 -20.11 -3.63
CA ASN A 116 -8.97 -20.32 -4.26
C ASN A 116 -9.82 -19.04 -4.24
N VAL A 117 -9.82 -18.29 -3.14
CA VAL A 117 -10.54 -17.00 -3.05
C VAL A 117 -9.94 -15.98 -4.02
N TRP A 118 -8.60 -15.91 -4.10
CA TRP A 118 -7.90 -15.06 -5.06
C TRP A 118 -8.17 -15.44 -6.52
N GLN A 119 -8.19 -16.74 -6.82
CA GLN A 119 -8.55 -17.26 -8.14
C GLN A 119 -9.97 -16.84 -8.52
N SER A 120 -10.96 -17.12 -7.66
CA SER A 120 -12.36 -16.79 -7.94
C SER A 120 -12.55 -15.29 -8.17
N ALA A 121 -11.92 -14.46 -7.33
CA ALA A 121 -11.97 -13.00 -7.51
C ALA A 121 -11.36 -12.54 -8.85
N MET A 122 -10.27 -13.16 -9.29
CA MET A 122 -9.63 -12.83 -10.56
C MET A 122 -10.45 -13.30 -11.77
N GLU A 123 -10.99 -14.51 -11.73
CA GLU A 123 -11.87 -15.03 -12.78
C GLU A 123 -13.14 -14.18 -12.90
N GLU A 124 -13.69 -13.74 -11.77
CA GLU A 124 -14.85 -12.85 -11.73
C GLU A 124 -14.51 -11.46 -12.29
N ALA A 125 -13.38 -10.88 -11.90
CA ALA A 125 -12.96 -9.57 -12.38
C ALA A 125 -12.73 -9.52 -13.90
N TRP A 126 -12.13 -10.59 -14.45
CA TRP A 126 -11.83 -10.69 -15.87
C TRP A 126 -12.95 -11.34 -16.70
N GLY A 127 -13.97 -11.92 -16.06
CA GLY A 127 -15.08 -12.60 -16.72
C GLY A 127 -14.70 -13.88 -17.47
N VAL A 128 -13.51 -14.43 -17.21
CA VAL A 128 -12.97 -15.62 -17.87
C VAL A 128 -12.19 -16.49 -16.88
N LYS A 129 -12.07 -17.80 -17.18
CA LYS A 129 -11.23 -18.71 -16.39
C LYS A 129 -9.74 -18.36 -16.51
N ILE A 130 -8.93 -18.71 -15.49
CA ILE A 130 -7.49 -18.42 -15.49
C ILE A 130 -6.78 -18.98 -16.74
N THR A 131 -7.22 -20.15 -17.24
CA THR A 131 -6.64 -20.78 -18.45
C THR A 131 -6.73 -19.89 -19.68
N ASN A 132 -7.67 -18.93 -19.68
CA ASN A 132 -7.95 -18.02 -20.79
C ASN A 132 -7.47 -16.59 -20.52
N PHE A 133 -6.69 -16.36 -19.46
CA PHE A 133 -6.09 -15.07 -19.20
C PHE A 133 -5.16 -14.66 -20.35
N ASN A 134 -5.23 -13.40 -20.76
CA ASN A 134 -4.24 -12.83 -21.65
C ASN A 134 -2.89 -12.66 -20.93
N GLU A 135 -1.83 -12.29 -21.64
CA GLU A 135 -0.48 -12.19 -21.05
C GLU A 135 -0.39 -11.16 -19.91
N ARG A 136 -1.18 -10.08 -19.95
CA ARG A 136 -1.19 -9.06 -18.88
C ARG A 136 -1.88 -9.56 -17.62
N ALA A 137 -3.06 -10.17 -17.77
CA ALA A 137 -3.79 -10.84 -16.70
C ALA A 137 -2.94 -11.95 -16.06
N LYS A 138 -2.21 -12.74 -16.87
CA LYS A 138 -1.25 -13.74 -16.39
C LYS A 138 -0.14 -13.12 -15.57
N LEU A 139 0.40 -11.97 -15.97
CA LEU A 139 1.48 -11.31 -15.25
C LEU A 139 1.03 -10.82 -13.87
N VAL A 140 -0.14 -10.18 -13.79
CA VAL A 140 -0.74 -9.78 -12.51
C VAL A 140 -1.08 -11.01 -11.65
N TRP A 141 -1.62 -12.06 -12.27
CA TRP A 141 -1.96 -13.32 -11.59
C TRP A 141 -0.75 -13.97 -10.92
N ARG A 142 0.42 -13.99 -11.55
CA ARG A 142 1.65 -14.54 -10.94
C ARG A 142 1.99 -13.89 -9.60
N VAL A 143 1.83 -12.57 -9.49
CA VAL A 143 2.08 -11.82 -8.25
C VAL A 143 1.05 -12.17 -7.18
N MET A 144 -0.22 -12.29 -7.57
CA MET A 144 -1.30 -12.68 -6.65
C MET A 144 -1.12 -14.11 -6.11
N VAL A 145 -0.72 -15.04 -6.97
CA VAL A 145 -0.39 -16.42 -6.59
C VAL A 145 0.77 -16.46 -5.61
N ALA A 146 1.83 -15.67 -5.83
CA ALA A 146 2.94 -15.58 -4.89
C ALA A 146 2.45 -15.13 -3.50
N THR A 147 1.54 -14.16 -3.46
CA THR A 147 0.93 -13.65 -2.22
C THR A 147 0.20 -14.74 -1.43
N CYS A 148 -0.69 -15.49 -2.09
CA CYS A 148 -1.51 -16.51 -1.43
C CYS A 148 -0.73 -17.81 -1.14
N ASN A 149 0.28 -18.17 -1.95
CA ASN A 149 1.11 -19.35 -1.72
C ASN A 149 2.10 -19.14 -0.57
N ALA A 150 2.65 -17.94 -0.39
CA ALA A 150 3.54 -17.66 0.72
C ALA A 150 2.80 -17.70 2.08
N ARG A 151 1.47 -17.47 2.11
CA ARG A 151 0.64 -17.81 3.28
C ARG A 151 0.75 -19.30 3.65
N VAL A 152 0.69 -20.19 2.66
CA VAL A 152 0.77 -21.66 2.86
C VAL A 152 2.13 -22.06 3.44
N ARG A 153 3.21 -21.36 3.08
CA ARG A 153 4.56 -21.61 3.62
C ARG A 153 4.77 -21.04 5.04
N SER A 154 3.95 -20.06 5.44
CA SER A 154 4.03 -19.39 6.74
C SER A 154 3.13 -20.01 7.82
N LEU A 155 2.30 -20.99 7.44
CA LEU A 155 1.45 -21.80 8.33
C LEU A 155 2.17 -23.10 8.67
#